data_AF-A0A2H5XC90-F1
#
_entry.id   AF-A0A2H5XC90-F1
#
_cell.length_a   1.000
_cell.length_b   1.000
_cell.length_c   1.000
_cell.angle_alpha   90.00
_cell.angle_beta   90.00
_cell.angle_gamma   90.00
#
_symmetry.space_group_name_H-M   'P 1'
#
loop_
_entity.id
_entity.type
_entity.pdbx_description
1 polymer ?
#
loop_
_entity_poly.entity_id
_entity_poly.type
_entity_poly.pdbx_seq_one_letter_code
_entity_poly.pdbx_strand_id
1 'polypeptide(L)'
;MRALLQWDFTEPPDAKHLQLLVKVAEREPWALEHGLLAGKCAALAARALTLRDHDIHHLSVAGLLHDVGKLAVPAEFLQKPGPLTPEELAVIRRHPTQSARIARALRLPETTVTAIWHHHERVDGRGYPFAKRGDAIPVEGQIVALSELVSAFLTPRRYRSALSPAHACARLEAMAGQYLSAELVRAFLSRFPQLFGVHSPSTLASWTQPLPIEALVSGEEATVWQATTVFLTRLLWDAERLFGRGFCHTLTRQLSHWFALRDVPLQFQGLRLTSSRPWWQTLSDLVRLCRLLFGTLLATLSYLLGASFVTHWLEGLRQELPEPLNTVGTRYGLWIWQTPPDTWEAAVSDHDLIVSDR
;
A
#
# COMPACT_ATOMS: atom_id res chain seq x y z
N MET A 1 -22.66 -8.97 -6.79
CA MET A 1 -21.85 -9.33 -5.61
C MET A 1 -20.36 -9.06 -5.87
N ARG A 2 -20.04 -7.85 -6.37
CA ARG A 2 -18.84 -7.57 -7.18
C ARG A 2 -18.06 -6.30 -6.76
N ALA A 3 -18.19 -5.85 -5.50
CA ALA A 3 -17.74 -4.52 -5.09
C ALA A 3 -16.98 -4.46 -3.74
N LEU A 4 -16.53 -5.59 -3.18
CA LEU A 4 -15.87 -5.62 -1.86
C LEU A 4 -14.44 -6.20 -1.87
N LEU A 5 -13.84 -6.35 -3.06
CA LEU A 5 -12.41 -6.67 -3.27
C LEU A 5 -11.65 -5.51 -3.96
N GLN A 6 -12.27 -4.34 -4.10
CA GLN A 6 -11.62 -3.13 -4.59
C GLN A 6 -11.12 -2.31 -3.41
N TRP A 7 -9.85 -2.51 -3.03
CA TRP A 7 -9.06 -1.37 -2.59
C TRP A 7 -8.51 -0.75 -3.87
N ASP A 8 -9.04 0.41 -4.31
CA ASP A 8 -8.80 0.87 -5.68
C ASP A 8 -7.69 1.90 -5.85
N PHE A 9 -7.12 2.53 -4.80
CA PHE A 9 -5.96 3.45 -4.88
C PHE A 9 -5.81 4.04 -6.30
N THR A 10 -6.78 4.86 -6.73
CA THR A 10 -6.96 5.15 -8.16
C THR A 10 -5.70 5.72 -8.81
N GLU A 11 -4.75 6.20 -8.00
CA GLU A 11 -3.34 6.25 -8.33
C GLU A 11 -2.51 5.63 -7.19
N PRO A 12 -1.34 5.00 -7.47
CA PRO A 12 -0.34 4.74 -6.43
C PRO A 12 -0.10 6.01 -5.62
N PRO A 13 0.23 5.92 -4.32
CA PRO A 13 0.59 7.11 -3.59
C PRO A 13 1.68 7.84 -4.36
N ASP A 14 1.47 9.14 -4.63
CA ASP A 14 2.44 10.00 -5.32
C ASP A 14 3.85 9.64 -4.83
N ALA A 15 4.81 9.50 -5.75
CA ALA A 15 6.18 9.15 -5.39
C ALA A 15 6.73 10.05 -4.27
N LYS A 16 6.32 11.32 -4.22
CA LYS A 16 6.65 12.27 -3.14
C LYS A 16 6.06 11.85 -1.79
N HIS A 17 4.84 11.32 -1.75
CA HIS A 17 4.22 10.77 -0.53
C HIS A 17 4.99 9.55 -0.02
N LEU A 18 5.38 8.64 -0.92
CA LEU A 18 6.20 7.48 -0.55
C LEU A 18 7.58 7.89 -0.08
N GLN A 19 8.23 8.85 -0.73
CA GLN A 19 9.52 9.38 -0.29
C GLN A 19 9.44 10.01 1.10
N LEU A 20 8.38 10.75 1.41
CA LEU A 20 8.17 11.29 2.77
C LEU A 20 8.02 10.18 3.79
N LEU A 21 7.27 9.12 3.47
CA LEU A 21 7.14 7.97 4.35
C LEU A 21 8.45 7.20 4.54
N VAL A 22 9.24 7.03 3.49
CA VAL A 22 10.57 6.43 3.59
C VAL A 22 11.45 7.25 4.54
N LYS A 23 11.42 8.58 4.45
CA LYS A 23 12.15 9.45 5.38
C LYS A 23 11.67 9.34 6.83
N VAL A 24 10.37 9.10 7.06
CA VAL A 24 9.86 8.80 8.41
C VAL A 24 10.34 7.42 8.84
N ALA A 25 10.34 6.44 7.94
CA ALA A 25 10.75 5.06 8.19
C ALA A 25 12.23 4.92 8.59
N GLU A 26 13.10 5.80 8.08
CA GLU A 26 14.50 5.93 8.54
C GLU A 26 14.60 6.20 10.05
N ARG A 27 13.58 6.81 10.65
CA ARG A 27 13.51 7.13 12.09
C ARG A 27 12.67 6.13 12.88
N GLU A 28 11.55 5.70 12.30
CA GLU A 28 10.60 4.72 12.84
C GLU A 28 10.38 3.58 11.83
N PRO A 29 11.08 2.44 11.95
CA PRO A 29 11.09 1.39 10.92
C PRO A 29 9.73 0.83 10.48
N TRP A 30 8.68 0.97 11.29
CA TRP A 30 7.31 0.53 11.00
C TRP A 30 6.43 1.58 10.32
N ALA A 31 6.94 2.79 10.07
CA ALA A 31 6.14 3.91 9.59
C ALA A 31 5.52 3.68 8.21
N LEU A 32 6.20 2.91 7.35
CA LEU A 32 5.71 2.61 6.01
C LEU A 32 4.46 1.72 6.07
N GLU A 33 4.56 0.57 6.74
CA GLU A 33 3.47 -0.38 6.89
C GLU A 33 2.31 0.23 7.67
N HIS A 34 2.63 0.99 8.73
CA HIS A 34 1.67 1.74 9.52
C HIS A 34 0.88 2.74 8.69
N GLY A 35 1.56 3.59 7.90
CA GLY A 35 0.91 4.56 7.04
C GLY A 35 0.03 3.91 5.97
N LEU A 36 0.53 2.85 5.32
CA LEU A 36 -0.24 2.12 4.30
C LEU A 36 -1.50 1.49 4.89
N LEU A 37 -1.39 0.85 6.05
CA LEU A 37 -2.52 0.23 6.74
C LEU A 37 -3.50 1.28 7.28
N ALA A 38 -3.02 2.41 7.80
CA ALA A 38 -3.87 3.52 8.20
C ALA A 38 -4.64 4.09 7.00
N GLY A 39 -4.00 4.25 5.84
CA GLY A 39 -4.65 4.64 4.59
C GLY A 39 -5.75 3.68 4.14
N LYS A 40 -5.53 2.35 4.27
CA LYS A 40 -6.57 1.32 4.06
C LYS A 40 -7.77 1.51 4.98
N CYS A 41 -7.49 1.64 6.27
CA CYS A 41 -8.53 1.75 7.29
C CYS A 41 -9.35 3.02 7.11
N ALA A 42 -8.71 4.13 6.74
CA ALA A 42 -9.39 5.41 6.50
C ALA A 42 -10.35 5.30 5.31
N ALA A 43 -9.91 4.70 4.21
CA ALA A 43 -10.77 4.44 3.05
C ALA A 43 -11.96 3.53 3.41
N LEU A 44 -11.70 2.47 4.19
CA LEU A 44 -12.72 1.52 4.61
C LEU A 44 -13.77 2.16 5.53
N ALA A 45 -13.33 2.99 6.48
CA ALA A 45 -14.17 3.76 7.37
C ALA A 45 -15.01 4.79 6.60
N ALA A 46 -14.41 5.54 5.68
CA ALA A 46 -15.11 6.49 4.82
C ALA A 46 -16.19 5.81 3.96
N ARG A 47 -15.89 4.63 3.39
CA ARG A 47 -16.88 3.81 2.66
C ARG A 47 -17.98 3.29 3.58
N ALA A 48 -17.68 2.97 4.83
CA ALA A 48 -18.69 2.58 5.82
C ALA A 48 -19.68 3.70 6.11
N LEU A 49 -19.20 4.95 6.11
CA LEU A 49 -20.00 6.15 6.25
C LEU A 49 -20.63 6.66 4.94
N THR A 50 -20.51 5.90 3.84
CA THR A 50 -21.09 6.26 2.52
C THR A 50 -20.61 7.60 1.97
N LEU A 51 -19.37 8.00 2.29
CA LEU A 51 -18.76 9.20 1.72
C LEU A 51 -18.50 9.05 0.22
N ARG A 52 -18.32 10.19 -0.47
CA ARG A 52 -18.06 10.24 -1.91
C ARG A 52 -16.65 9.73 -2.23
N ASP A 53 -16.45 9.21 -3.44
CA ASP A 53 -15.17 8.59 -3.83
C ASP A 53 -13.95 9.52 -3.70
N HIS A 54 -14.10 10.81 -4.01
CA HIS A 54 -13.01 11.77 -3.82
C HIS A 54 -12.68 11.99 -2.34
N ASP A 55 -13.69 12.03 -1.45
CA ASP A 55 -13.47 12.17 -0.01
C ASP A 55 -12.81 10.89 0.56
N ILE A 56 -13.21 9.72 0.07
CA ILE A 56 -12.57 8.43 0.40
C ILE A 56 -11.08 8.47 0.02
N HIS A 57 -10.76 8.95 -1.19
CA HIS A 57 -9.38 9.09 -1.65
C HIS A 57 -8.59 10.07 -0.76
N HIS A 58 -9.13 11.26 -0.51
CA HIS A 58 -8.50 12.28 0.34
C HIS A 58 -8.22 11.78 1.76
N LEU A 59 -9.15 11.01 2.34
CA LEU A 59 -8.99 10.41 3.67
C LEU A 59 -8.00 9.25 3.67
N SER A 60 -7.90 8.48 2.58
CA SER A 60 -6.86 7.47 2.43
C SER A 60 -5.46 8.10 2.40
N VAL A 61 -5.28 9.18 1.64
CA VAL A 61 -4.04 9.98 1.63
C VAL A 61 -3.76 10.58 3.01
N ALA A 62 -4.79 11.03 3.73
CA ALA A 62 -4.63 11.51 5.10
C ALA A 62 -4.13 10.42 6.04
N GLY A 63 -4.72 9.22 5.99
CA GLY A 63 -4.24 8.05 6.74
C GLY A 63 -2.81 7.69 6.38
N LEU A 64 -2.40 7.83 5.12
CA LEU A 64 -1.03 7.60 4.69
C LEU A 64 -0.05 8.61 5.30
N LEU A 65 -0.41 9.90 5.34
CA LEU A 65 0.50 10.99 5.66
C LEU A 65 0.35 11.57 7.07
N HIS A 66 -0.54 11.02 7.92
CA HIS A 66 -0.87 11.62 9.21
C HIS A 66 0.36 11.88 10.11
N ASP A 67 1.39 11.04 10.00
CA ASP A 67 2.58 11.08 10.85
C ASP A 67 3.81 11.77 10.22
N VAL A 68 3.74 12.31 8.99
CA VAL A 68 4.92 12.90 8.32
C VAL A 68 5.54 14.11 9.05
N GLY A 69 4.77 14.77 9.89
CA GLY A 69 5.23 15.83 10.80
C GLY A 69 6.26 15.37 11.82
N LYS A 70 6.42 14.06 12.04
CA LYS A 70 7.50 13.50 12.88
C LYS A 70 8.89 13.74 12.31
N LEU A 71 9.02 14.11 11.03
CA LEU A 71 10.28 14.60 10.47
C LEU A 71 10.81 15.85 11.18
N ALA A 72 9.95 16.64 11.82
CA ALA A 72 10.32 17.80 12.62
C ALA A 72 10.60 17.46 14.10
N VAL A 73 10.47 16.19 14.51
CA VAL A 73 10.75 15.73 15.88
C VAL A 73 12.20 15.21 15.94
N PRO A 74 12.98 15.56 16.99
CA PRO A 74 14.31 15.01 17.21
C PRO A 74 14.30 13.48 17.26
N ALA A 75 15.28 12.85 16.60
CA ALA A 75 15.36 11.39 16.52
C ALA A 75 15.52 10.75 17.90
N GLU A 76 16.24 11.40 18.82
CA GLU A 76 16.39 10.91 20.20
C GLU A 76 15.06 10.77 20.94
N PHE A 77 14.04 11.57 20.63
CA PHE A 77 12.72 11.48 21.26
C PHE A 77 11.90 10.34 20.67
N LEU A 78 11.99 10.12 19.35
CA LEU A 78 11.28 9.02 18.68
C LEU A 78 11.88 7.64 19.03
N GLN A 79 13.18 7.59 19.28
CA GLN A 79 13.91 6.34 19.52
C GLN A 79 14.22 6.07 21.00
N LYS A 80 13.79 6.95 21.92
CA LYS A 80 14.10 6.86 23.35
C LYS A 80 13.66 5.51 23.94
N PRO A 81 14.58 4.74 24.56
CA PRO A 81 14.19 3.56 25.31
C PRO A 81 13.59 3.99 26.66
N GLY A 82 12.26 3.89 26.80
CA GLY A 82 11.55 4.19 28.04
C GLY A 82 10.59 5.38 27.93
N PRO A 83 10.05 5.89 29.05
CA PRO A 83 9.07 6.96 29.04
C PRO A 83 9.69 8.31 28.65
N LEU A 84 8.91 9.12 27.95
CA LEU A 84 9.23 10.51 27.62
C LEU A 84 8.94 11.42 28.81
N THR A 85 9.73 12.47 28.97
CA THR A 85 9.40 13.57 29.90
C THR A 85 8.21 14.38 29.37
N PRO A 86 7.52 15.16 30.21
CA PRO A 86 6.43 16.03 29.76
C PRO A 86 6.85 16.99 28.63
N GLU A 87 8.08 17.50 28.67
CA GLU A 87 8.64 18.42 27.67
C GLU A 87 8.89 17.70 26.34
N GLU A 88 9.49 16.51 26.37
CA GLU A 88 9.73 15.68 25.19
C GLU A 88 8.38 15.29 24.55
N LEU A 89 7.41 14.88 25.37
CA LEU A 89 6.06 14.54 24.90
C LEU A 89 5.37 15.76 24.26
N ALA A 90 5.54 16.96 24.81
CA ALA A 90 4.99 18.18 24.24
C ALA A 90 5.57 18.49 22.85
N VAL A 91 6.83 18.13 22.58
CA VAL A 91 7.42 18.25 21.24
C VAL A 91 6.80 17.25 20.28
N ILE A 92 6.67 15.97 20.67
CA ILE A 92 6.04 14.94 19.82
C ILE A 92 4.59 15.30 19.50
N ARG A 93 3.82 15.83 20.47
CA ARG A 93 2.41 16.23 20.28
C ARG A 93 2.22 17.36 19.25
N ARG A 94 3.28 17.99 18.77
CA ARG A 94 3.20 18.98 17.69
C ARG A 94 3.14 18.35 16.30
N HIS A 95 3.46 17.05 16.15
CA HIS A 95 3.50 16.41 14.84
C HIS A 95 2.19 16.53 14.03
N PRO A 96 0.96 16.50 14.59
CA PRO A 96 -0.24 16.62 13.76
C PRO A 96 -0.33 18.00 13.09
N THR A 97 0.11 19.04 13.81
CA THR A 97 0.17 20.40 13.26
C THR A 97 1.26 20.52 12.19
N GLN A 98 2.40 19.84 12.37
CA GLN A 98 3.46 19.83 11.35
C GLN A 98 3.08 19.00 10.12
N SER A 99 2.43 17.85 10.30
CA SER A 99 1.89 17.03 9.22
C SER A 99 0.86 17.83 8.41
N ALA A 100 -0.03 18.57 9.06
CA ALA A 100 -1.00 19.43 8.40
C ALA A 100 -0.33 20.56 7.59
N ARG A 101 0.76 21.16 8.11
CA ARG A 101 1.56 22.15 7.37
C ARG A 101 2.23 21.55 6.13
N ILE A 102 2.82 20.36 6.26
CA ILE A 102 3.41 19.63 5.14
C ILE A 102 2.33 19.31 4.09
N ALA A 103 1.17 18.82 4.51
CA ALA A 103 0.04 18.53 3.62
C ALA A 103 -0.43 19.77 2.84
N ARG A 104 -0.51 20.95 3.49
CA ARG A 104 -0.80 22.21 2.81
C ARG A 104 0.29 22.63 1.83
N ALA A 105 1.56 22.44 2.19
CA ALA A 105 2.69 22.73 1.29
C ALA A 105 2.67 21.86 0.03
N LEU A 106 2.21 20.61 0.16
CA LEU A 106 1.95 19.69 -0.94
C LEU A 106 0.66 20.02 -1.72
N ARG A 107 -0.07 21.07 -1.33
CA ARG A 107 -1.35 21.49 -1.92
C ARG A 107 -2.43 20.41 -1.86
N LEU A 108 -2.41 19.58 -0.82
CA LEU A 108 -3.45 18.58 -0.59
C LEU A 108 -4.77 19.28 -0.18
N PRO A 109 -5.93 18.70 -0.53
CA PRO A 109 -7.24 19.26 -0.19
C PRO A 109 -7.42 19.48 1.31
N GLU A 110 -8.20 20.49 1.70
CA GLU A 110 -8.45 20.78 3.12
C GLU A 110 -9.12 19.62 3.86
N THR A 111 -9.86 18.72 3.18
CA THR A 111 -10.33 17.45 3.74
C THR A 111 -9.18 16.62 4.30
N THR A 112 -8.11 16.43 3.51
CA THR A 112 -6.90 15.70 3.93
C THR A 112 -6.18 16.42 5.06
N VAL A 113 -6.03 17.74 4.95
CA VAL A 113 -5.36 18.55 5.97
C VAL A 113 -6.10 18.50 7.30
N THR A 114 -7.43 18.64 7.29
CA THR A 114 -8.29 18.59 8.47
C THR A 114 -8.20 17.23 9.14
N ALA A 115 -8.27 16.15 8.35
CA ALA A 115 -8.12 14.79 8.84
C ALA A 115 -6.80 14.59 9.61
N ILE A 116 -5.69 15.01 9.00
CA ILE A 116 -4.35 14.94 9.59
C ILE A 116 -4.24 15.82 10.84
N TRP A 117 -4.81 17.01 10.85
CA TRP A 117 -4.63 17.93 11.98
C TRP A 117 -5.33 17.44 13.25
N HIS A 118 -6.45 16.73 13.09
CA HIS A 118 -7.33 16.30 14.17
C HIS A 118 -7.19 14.82 14.57
N HIS A 119 -6.26 14.05 13.98
CA HIS A 119 -6.22 12.60 14.17
C HIS A 119 -5.83 12.11 15.59
N HIS A 120 -5.39 13.02 16.49
CA HIS A 120 -5.19 12.72 17.92
C HIS A 120 -6.26 13.33 18.83
N GLU A 121 -7.32 13.89 18.26
CA GLU A 121 -8.49 14.30 19.04
C GLU A 121 -9.22 13.07 19.56
N ARG A 122 -9.86 13.22 20.72
CA ARG A 122 -10.59 12.14 21.40
C ARG A 122 -11.98 12.60 21.75
N VAL A 123 -12.98 11.75 21.57
CA VAL A 123 -14.39 12.08 21.84
C VAL A 123 -14.60 12.61 23.27
N ASP A 124 -13.86 12.10 24.25
CA ASP A 124 -13.90 12.54 25.65
C ASP A 124 -13.30 13.95 25.91
N GLY A 125 -12.57 14.53 24.95
CA GLY A 125 -11.88 15.82 25.07
C GLY A 125 -10.48 15.76 25.65
N ARG A 126 -9.93 14.57 25.84
CA ARG A 126 -8.56 14.40 26.37
C ARG A 126 -7.50 14.31 25.27
N GLY A 127 -7.91 14.53 24.03
CA GLY A 127 -7.06 14.53 22.84
C GLY A 127 -6.28 15.84 22.66
N TYR A 128 -5.60 15.94 21.53
CA TYR A 128 -4.79 17.11 21.15
C TYR A 128 -4.82 17.26 19.61
N PRO A 129 -4.52 18.45 19.05
CA PRO A 129 -4.00 19.64 19.71
C PRO A 129 -5.04 20.59 20.31
N PHE A 130 -6.33 20.42 20.03
CA PHE A 130 -7.39 21.37 20.42
C PHE A 130 -8.27 20.88 21.57
N ALA A 131 -8.20 19.59 21.94
CA ALA A 131 -9.02 18.99 23.00
C ALA A 131 -10.53 19.11 22.70
N LYS A 132 -10.90 18.91 21.43
CA LYS A 132 -12.29 18.92 20.96
C LYS A 132 -13.06 17.72 21.52
N ARG A 133 -14.37 17.87 21.74
CA ARG A 133 -15.26 16.85 22.33
C ARG A 133 -16.37 16.45 21.37
N GLY A 134 -16.64 15.15 21.31
CA GLY A 134 -17.72 14.59 20.47
C GLY A 134 -17.74 15.17 19.06
N ASP A 135 -18.89 15.71 18.67
CA ASP A 135 -19.16 16.22 17.32
C ASP A 135 -18.41 17.52 16.98
N ALA A 136 -17.71 18.14 17.94
CA ALA A 136 -16.81 19.26 17.65
C ALA A 136 -15.52 18.81 16.93
N ILE A 137 -15.23 17.51 16.91
CA ILE A 137 -14.14 16.88 16.16
C ILE A 137 -14.64 16.62 14.73
N PRO A 138 -14.00 17.18 13.69
CA PRO A 138 -14.37 16.91 12.30
C PRO A 138 -14.36 15.40 12.02
N VAL A 139 -15.35 14.93 11.25
CA VAL A 139 -15.51 13.50 10.93
C VAL A 139 -14.26 12.93 10.27
N GLU A 140 -13.57 13.75 9.46
CA GLU A 140 -12.30 13.44 8.82
C GLU A 140 -11.21 13.08 9.84
N GLY A 141 -11.14 13.86 10.92
CA GLY A 141 -10.22 13.62 12.02
C GLY A 141 -10.55 12.34 12.80
N GLN A 142 -11.85 12.10 13.04
CA GLN A 142 -12.31 10.88 13.70
C GLN A 142 -11.97 9.62 12.88
N ILE A 143 -12.12 9.68 11.55
CA ILE A 143 -11.78 8.59 10.63
C ILE A 143 -10.29 8.26 10.72
N VAL A 144 -9.40 9.26 10.67
CA VAL A 144 -7.96 9.01 10.75
C VAL A 144 -7.54 8.60 12.16
N ALA A 145 -8.17 9.12 13.21
CA ALA A 145 -7.94 8.67 14.59
C ALA A 145 -8.29 7.18 14.79
N LEU A 146 -9.41 6.73 14.23
CA LEU A 146 -9.75 5.30 14.22
C LEU A 146 -8.70 4.50 13.45
N SER A 147 -8.30 5.00 12.28
CA SER A 147 -7.36 4.32 11.38
C SER A 147 -5.98 4.15 12.00
N GLU A 148 -5.49 5.19 12.69
CA GLU A 148 -4.26 5.19 13.49
C GLU A 148 -4.29 4.08 14.55
N LEU A 149 -5.40 3.95 15.27
CA LEU A 149 -5.52 2.94 16.32
C LEU A 149 -5.54 1.53 15.73
N VAL A 150 -6.26 1.32 14.62
CA VAL A 150 -6.33 0.01 13.96
C VAL A 150 -4.96 -0.40 13.43
N SER A 151 -4.26 0.48 12.71
CA SER A 151 -2.92 0.17 12.24
C SER A 151 -1.97 -0.02 13.41
N ALA A 152 -2.05 0.81 14.46
CA ALA A 152 -1.27 0.63 15.68
C ALA A 152 -1.54 -0.70 16.39
N PHE A 153 -2.76 -1.24 16.32
CA PHE A 153 -3.14 -2.54 16.89
C PHE A 153 -2.60 -3.72 16.10
N LEU A 154 -2.62 -3.63 14.78
CA LEU A 154 -2.23 -4.72 13.87
C LEU A 154 -0.74 -4.67 13.48
N THR A 155 -0.04 -3.57 13.76
CA THR A 155 1.43 -3.44 13.61
C THR A 155 2.15 -3.94 14.87
N PRO A 156 3.26 -4.69 14.74
CA PRO A 156 4.18 -4.89 15.85
C PRO A 156 4.91 -3.59 16.20
N ARG A 157 5.15 -3.33 17.48
CA ARG A 157 5.94 -2.19 17.97
C ARG A 157 7.06 -2.68 18.88
N ARG A 158 8.09 -1.86 19.10
CA ARG A 158 9.30 -2.23 19.89
C ARG A 158 8.98 -2.88 21.25
N TYR A 159 7.88 -2.48 21.88
CA TYR A 159 7.48 -2.89 23.23
C TYR A 159 6.24 -3.80 23.27
N ARG A 160 5.71 -4.21 22.11
CA ARG A 160 4.39 -4.87 22.03
C ARG A 160 4.23 -5.63 20.71
N SER A 161 3.80 -6.88 20.81
CA SER A 161 3.37 -7.66 19.63
C SER A 161 2.06 -7.11 19.03
N ALA A 162 1.86 -7.36 17.73
CA ALA A 162 0.59 -7.08 17.07
C ALA A 162 -0.57 -7.84 17.76
N LEU A 163 -1.76 -7.26 17.73
CA LEU A 163 -2.99 -7.95 18.13
C LEU A 163 -3.49 -8.83 17.00
N SER A 164 -4.24 -9.87 17.35
CA SER A 164 -5.07 -10.58 16.38
C SER A 164 -6.27 -9.73 15.94
N PRO A 165 -6.88 -10.02 14.78
CA PRO A 165 -8.10 -9.34 14.34
C PRO A 165 -9.22 -9.36 15.37
N ALA A 166 -9.44 -10.52 16.03
CA ALA A 166 -10.45 -10.65 17.08
C ALA A 166 -10.18 -9.70 18.27
N HIS A 167 -8.93 -9.63 18.73
CA HIS A 167 -8.55 -8.74 19.84
C HIS A 167 -8.60 -7.26 19.43
N ALA A 168 -8.28 -6.93 18.18
CA ALA A 168 -8.41 -5.58 17.65
C ALA A 168 -9.89 -5.13 17.64
N CYS A 169 -10.83 -5.98 17.22
CA CYS A 169 -12.27 -5.71 17.30
C CYS A 169 -12.71 -5.39 18.73
N ALA A 170 -12.41 -6.30 19.68
CA ALA A 170 -12.79 -6.12 21.08
C ALA A 170 -12.21 -4.83 21.67
N ARG A 171 -10.97 -4.47 21.27
CA ARG A 171 -10.34 -3.22 21.71
C ARG A 171 -11.03 -1.98 21.15
N LEU A 172 -11.44 -1.99 19.89
CA LEU A 172 -12.19 -0.89 19.28
C LEU A 172 -13.56 -0.70 19.95
N GLU A 173 -14.27 -1.81 20.22
CA GLU A 173 -15.56 -1.78 20.93
C GLU A 173 -15.42 -1.18 22.33
N ALA A 174 -14.37 -1.55 23.07
CA ALA A 174 -14.08 -1.00 24.39
C ALA A 174 -13.74 0.50 24.37
N MET A 175 -13.33 1.04 23.22
CA MET A 175 -12.97 2.46 23.04
C MET A 175 -14.13 3.32 22.51
N ALA A 176 -15.21 2.69 22.06
CA ALA A 176 -16.39 3.35 21.52
C ALA A 176 -17.08 4.25 22.56
N GLY A 177 -17.44 5.47 22.16
CA GLY A 177 -18.12 6.46 22.99
C GLY A 177 -17.21 7.20 23.99
N GLN A 178 -15.95 6.81 24.14
CA GLN A 178 -14.98 7.48 25.00
C GLN A 178 -13.80 8.06 24.21
N TYR A 179 -13.08 7.19 23.50
CA TYR A 179 -11.95 7.61 22.66
C TYR A 179 -12.44 7.95 21.26
N LEU A 180 -13.26 7.05 20.70
CA LEU A 180 -13.78 7.10 19.33
C LEU A 180 -15.29 7.29 19.34
N SER A 181 -15.85 7.83 18.26
CA SER A 181 -17.31 7.85 18.07
C SER A 181 -17.85 6.42 18.03
N ALA A 182 -18.90 6.15 18.82
CA ALA A 182 -19.53 4.83 18.84
C ALA A 182 -20.21 4.50 17.50
N GLU A 183 -20.69 5.50 16.78
CA GLU A 183 -21.27 5.32 15.44
C GLU A 183 -20.18 4.94 14.44
N LEU A 184 -19.07 5.66 14.42
CA LEU A 184 -17.94 5.39 13.53
C LEU A 184 -17.35 4.00 13.78
N VAL A 185 -17.17 3.60 15.04
CA VAL A 185 -16.68 2.24 15.38
C VAL A 185 -17.64 1.18 14.86
N ARG A 186 -18.95 1.33 15.08
CA ARG A 186 -19.97 0.38 14.59
C ARG A 186 -19.94 0.26 13.07
N ALA A 187 -19.89 1.40 12.37
CA ALA A 187 -19.82 1.44 10.91
C ALA A 187 -18.54 0.74 10.42
N PHE A 188 -17.38 1.07 10.99
CA PHE A 188 -16.11 0.45 10.61
C PHE A 188 -16.09 -1.06 10.85
N LEU A 189 -16.54 -1.53 12.03
CA LEU A 189 -16.54 -2.96 12.38
C LEU A 189 -17.41 -3.80 11.42
N SER A 190 -18.47 -3.22 10.85
CA SER A 190 -19.27 -3.88 9.82
C SER A 190 -18.48 -4.19 8.54
N ARG A 191 -17.41 -3.43 8.27
CA ARG A 191 -16.54 -3.57 7.09
C ARG A 191 -15.16 -4.12 7.40
N PHE A 192 -14.73 -4.10 8.66
CA PHE A 192 -13.41 -4.56 9.08
C PHE A 192 -12.99 -5.95 8.56
N PRO A 193 -13.89 -6.97 8.45
CA PRO A 193 -13.58 -8.24 7.80
C PRO A 193 -12.96 -8.10 6.39
N GLN A 194 -13.33 -7.06 5.64
CA GLN A 194 -12.85 -6.82 4.27
C GLN A 194 -11.37 -6.50 4.22
N LEU A 195 -10.78 -5.99 5.31
CA LEU A 195 -9.33 -5.78 5.41
C LEU A 195 -8.55 -7.09 5.27
N PHE A 196 -9.20 -8.21 5.59
CA PHE A 196 -8.62 -9.56 5.58
C PHE A 196 -9.18 -10.43 4.44
N GLY A 197 -9.90 -9.84 3.48
CA GLY A 197 -10.51 -10.57 2.36
C GLY A 197 -11.69 -11.47 2.75
N VAL A 198 -12.30 -11.26 3.93
CA VAL A 198 -13.48 -12.01 4.38
C VAL A 198 -14.70 -11.09 4.53
N HIS A 199 -15.90 -11.66 4.51
CA HIS A 199 -17.14 -10.87 4.48
C HIS A 199 -17.93 -10.87 5.79
N SER A 200 -17.64 -11.79 6.72
CA SER A 200 -18.41 -11.93 7.96
C SER A 200 -17.57 -11.59 9.19
N PRO A 201 -18.07 -10.75 10.12
CA PRO A 201 -17.46 -10.55 11.43
C PRO A 201 -17.31 -11.85 12.24
N SER A 202 -18.22 -12.81 12.07
CA SER A 202 -18.14 -14.12 12.75
C SER A 202 -16.92 -14.93 12.31
N THR A 203 -16.41 -14.73 11.10
CA THR A 203 -15.18 -15.36 10.61
C THR A 203 -13.96 -14.83 11.35
N LEU A 204 -13.94 -13.54 11.72
CA LEU A 204 -12.83 -12.95 12.47
C LEU A 204 -12.80 -13.40 13.94
N ALA A 205 -13.94 -13.76 14.52
CA ALA A 205 -14.02 -14.16 15.93
C ALA A 205 -13.16 -15.39 16.27
N SER A 206 -12.90 -16.27 15.29
CA SER A 206 -12.02 -17.43 15.46
C SER A 206 -10.54 -17.12 15.16
N TRP A 207 -10.22 -15.94 14.64
CA TRP A 207 -8.86 -15.53 14.27
C TRP A 207 -8.16 -14.87 15.47
N THR A 208 -7.67 -15.72 16.37
CA THR A 208 -7.07 -15.31 17.65
C THR A 208 -5.55 -15.10 17.57
N GLN A 209 -4.94 -15.39 16.43
CA GLN A 209 -3.51 -15.18 16.18
C GLN A 209 -3.25 -13.85 15.44
N PRO A 210 -2.14 -13.14 15.73
CA PRO A 210 -1.71 -11.99 14.93
C PRO A 210 -1.45 -12.39 13.47
N LEU A 211 -1.73 -11.48 12.55
CA LEU A 211 -1.37 -11.63 11.14
C LEU A 211 -0.11 -10.79 10.84
N PRO A 212 0.79 -11.27 9.97
CA PRO A 212 1.90 -10.46 9.50
C PRO A 212 1.37 -9.23 8.78
N ILE A 213 1.94 -8.06 9.07
CA ILE A 213 1.43 -6.81 8.53
C ILE A 213 1.60 -6.72 7.02
N GLU A 214 2.62 -7.39 6.50
CA GLU A 214 2.87 -7.57 5.08
C GLU A 214 1.57 -8.06 4.45
N ALA A 215 0.94 -9.13 4.96
CA ALA A 215 -0.33 -9.69 4.47
C ALA A 215 -1.59 -8.83 4.69
N LEU A 216 -1.49 -7.71 5.41
CA LEU A 216 -2.59 -6.74 5.63
C LEU A 216 -2.42 -5.50 4.77
N VAL A 217 -1.17 -5.11 4.55
CA VAL A 217 -0.75 -4.10 3.58
C VAL A 217 -0.77 -4.69 2.17
N SER A 218 -0.62 -6.00 2.05
CA SER A 218 -0.61 -6.79 0.84
C SER A 218 -1.83 -7.72 0.75
N GLY A 219 -2.56 -7.55 -0.35
CA GLY A 219 -3.42 -8.55 -0.96
C GLY A 219 -3.21 -8.51 -2.48
N GLU A 220 -2.09 -7.90 -2.88
CA GLU A 220 -1.75 -7.64 -4.27
C GLU A 220 -0.84 -8.72 -4.81
N GLU A 221 -0.26 -9.61 -3.99
CA GLU A 221 0.53 -10.73 -4.48
C GLU A 221 -0.30 -11.61 -5.42
N ALA A 222 -1.55 -11.90 -5.02
CA ALA A 222 -2.48 -12.64 -5.86
C ALA A 222 -2.74 -11.90 -7.17
N THR A 223 -2.91 -10.57 -7.11
CA THR A 223 -3.20 -9.74 -8.30
C THR A 223 -1.98 -9.52 -9.19
N VAL A 224 -0.78 -9.34 -8.62
CA VAL A 224 0.52 -9.26 -9.30
C VAL A 224 0.81 -10.60 -9.97
N TRP A 225 0.61 -11.70 -9.24
CA TRP A 225 0.75 -13.05 -9.78
C TRP A 225 -0.25 -13.32 -10.90
N GLN A 226 -1.51 -12.89 -10.73
CA GLN A 226 -2.54 -13.01 -11.74
C GLN A 226 -2.24 -12.15 -12.97
N ALA A 227 -1.81 -10.90 -12.80
CA ALA A 227 -1.39 -10.03 -13.89
C ALA A 227 -0.23 -10.64 -14.67
N THR A 228 0.76 -11.19 -13.96
CA THR A 228 1.92 -11.85 -14.55
C THR A 228 1.51 -13.09 -15.36
N THR A 229 0.75 -14.00 -14.76
CA THR A 229 0.36 -15.27 -15.39
C THR A 229 -0.63 -15.06 -16.55
N VAL A 230 -1.60 -14.15 -16.41
CA VAL A 230 -2.55 -13.82 -17.49
C VAL A 230 -1.83 -13.17 -18.67
N PHE A 231 -0.96 -12.19 -18.43
CA PHE A 231 -0.19 -11.56 -19.49
C PHE A 231 0.72 -12.56 -20.21
N LEU A 232 1.45 -13.38 -19.44
CA LEU A 232 2.36 -14.37 -20.02
C LEU A 232 1.62 -15.43 -20.84
N THR A 233 0.45 -15.90 -20.38
CA THR A 233 -0.38 -16.83 -21.16
C THR A 233 -0.87 -16.21 -22.46
N ARG A 234 -1.27 -14.93 -22.46
CA ARG A 234 -1.65 -14.22 -23.69
C ARG A 234 -0.48 -14.06 -24.64
N LEU A 235 0.67 -13.63 -24.13
CA LEU A 235 1.91 -13.51 -24.91
C LEU A 235 2.27 -14.85 -25.57
N LEU A 236 2.26 -15.94 -24.82
CA LEU A 236 2.59 -17.27 -25.35
C LEU A 236 1.55 -17.78 -26.35
N TRP A 237 0.27 -17.48 -26.13
CA TRP A 237 -0.79 -17.81 -27.07
C TRP A 237 -0.64 -17.05 -28.40
N ASP A 238 -0.38 -15.74 -28.34
CA ASP A 238 -0.20 -14.94 -29.54
C ASP A 238 1.13 -15.25 -30.24
N ALA A 239 2.19 -15.53 -29.49
CA ALA A 239 3.46 -16.00 -30.02
C ALA A 239 3.32 -17.34 -30.76
N GLU A 240 2.52 -18.28 -30.23
CA GLU A 240 2.25 -19.56 -30.91
C GLU A 240 1.49 -19.34 -32.22
N ARG A 241 0.56 -18.38 -32.23
CA ARG A 241 -0.20 -18.01 -33.43
C ARG A 241 0.68 -17.38 -34.50
N LEU A 242 1.62 -16.52 -34.10
CA LEU A 242 2.50 -15.78 -35.02
C LEU A 242 3.71 -16.59 -35.51
N PHE A 243 4.32 -17.37 -34.62
CA PHE A 243 5.62 -18.02 -34.85
C PHE A 243 5.58 -19.56 -34.76
N GLY A 244 4.42 -20.13 -34.43
CA GLY A 244 4.20 -21.57 -34.35
C GLY A 244 4.60 -22.21 -33.02
N ARG A 245 4.13 -23.45 -32.81
CA ARG A 245 4.34 -24.23 -31.57
C ARG A 245 5.82 -24.46 -31.23
N GLY A 246 6.67 -24.67 -32.24
CA GLY A 246 8.10 -24.92 -32.03
C GLY A 246 8.82 -23.75 -31.35
N PHE A 247 8.43 -22.52 -31.71
CA PHE A 247 8.95 -21.31 -31.09
C PHE A 247 8.56 -21.24 -29.61
N CYS A 248 7.27 -21.38 -29.30
CA CYS A 248 6.78 -21.35 -27.91
C CYS A 248 7.35 -22.49 -27.05
N HIS A 249 7.51 -23.68 -27.63
CA HIS A 249 8.15 -24.80 -26.93
C HIS A 249 9.59 -24.48 -26.54
N THR A 250 10.35 -23.86 -27.45
CA THR A 250 11.73 -23.45 -27.17
C THR A 250 11.80 -22.37 -26.10
N LEU A 251 10.95 -21.35 -26.20
CA LEU A 251 10.89 -20.24 -25.26
C LEU A 251 10.54 -20.71 -23.83
N THR A 252 9.47 -21.50 -23.69
CA THR A 252 9.02 -22.03 -22.39
C THR A 252 10.04 -22.99 -21.76
N ARG A 253 10.79 -23.76 -22.58
CA ARG A 253 11.89 -24.60 -22.10
C ARG A 253 13.05 -23.77 -21.54
N GLN A 254 13.43 -22.67 -22.20
CA GLN A 254 14.47 -21.76 -21.72
C GLN A 254 14.06 -21.10 -20.39
N LEU A 255 12.81 -20.63 -20.28
CA LEU A 255 12.28 -20.08 -19.04
C LEU A 255 12.23 -21.12 -17.91
N SER A 256 11.79 -22.34 -18.20
CA SER A 256 11.82 -23.46 -17.23
C SER A 256 13.22 -23.72 -16.70
N HIS A 257 14.23 -23.69 -17.57
CA HIS A 257 15.63 -23.83 -17.17
C HIS A 257 16.08 -22.66 -16.28
N TRP A 258 15.69 -21.43 -16.62
CA TRP A 258 15.98 -20.24 -15.81
C TRP A 258 15.36 -20.29 -14.40
N PHE A 259 14.14 -20.82 -14.27
CA PHE A 259 13.47 -21.05 -12.98
C PHE A 259 14.22 -22.10 -12.14
N ALA A 260 14.60 -23.23 -12.76
CA ALA A 260 15.31 -24.31 -12.08
C ALA A 260 16.67 -23.86 -11.52
N LEU A 261 17.43 -23.05 -12.28
CA LEU A 261 18.72 -22.50 -11.81
C LEU A 261 18.60 -21.56 -10.61
N ARG A 262 17.41 -21.02 -10.35
CA ARG A 262 17.14 -20.06 -9.26
C ARG A 262 16.34 -20.68 -8.11
N ASP A 263 16.11 -21.98 -8.15
CA ASP A 263 15.27 -22.72 -7.19
C ASP A 263 13.85 -22.12 -7.05
N VAL A 264 13.30 -21.65 -8.16
CA VAL A 264 11.96 -21.06 -8.21
C VAL A 264 10.98 -22.15 -8.68
N PRO A 265 9.97 -22.54 -7.88
CA PRO A 265 9.09 -23.68 -8.16
C PRO A 265 7.98 -23.32 -9.16
N LEU A 266 8.39 -22.85 -10.34
CA LEU A 266 7.52 -22.46 -11.44
C LEU A 266 7.64 -23.44 -12.61
N GLN A 267 6.50 -23.75 -13.21
CA GLN A 267 6.43 -24.69 -14.33
C GLN A 267 5.36 -24.29 -15.33
N PHE A 268 5.57 -24.65 -16.59
CA PHE A 268 4.56 -24.48 -17.63
C PHE A 268 3.69 -25.73 -17.77
N GLN A 269 2.37 -25.53 -17.72
CA GLN A 269 1.37 -26.52 -18.13
C GLN A 269 0.71 -26.02 -19.43
N GLY A 270 1.21 -26.50 -20.56
CA GLY A 270 0.92 -25.88 -21.86
C GLY A 270 1.45 -24.44 -21.91
N LEU A 271 0.57 -23.47 -22.20
CA LEU A 271 0.91 -22.04 -22.24
C LEU A 271 0.68 -21.31 -20.91
N ARG A 272 0.31 -22.04 -19.85
CA ARG A 272 0.05 -21.47 -18.53
C ARG A 272 1.24 -21.65 -17.62
N LEU A 273 1.69 -20.56 -17.03
CA LEU A 273 2.66 -20.60 -15.93
C LEU A 273 1.92 -20.93 -14.63
N THR A 274 2.37 -21.97 -13.94
CA THR A 274 1.78 -22.48 -12.72
C THR A 274 2.86 -22.63 -11.65
N SER A 275 2.43 -22.68 -10.40
CA SER A 275 3.29 -23.05 -9.28
C SER A 275 2.62 -24.13 -8.46
N SER A 276 3.41 -25.04 -7.90
CA SER A 276 2.93 -26.08 -6.99
C SER A 276 2.64 -25.55 -5.59
N ARG A 277 3.20 -24.39 -5.23
CA ARG A 277 3.01 -23.72 -3.93
C ARG A 277 3.34 -22.23 -4.04
N PRO A 278 2.77 -21.35 -3.20
CA PRO A 278 3.32 -20.01 -3.03
C PRO A 278 4.81 -20.12 -2.68
N TRP A 279 5.65 -19.40 -3.40
CA TRP A 279 7.11 -19.50 -3.30
C TRP A 279 7.79 -18.19 -2.97
N TRP A 280 7.05 -17.08 -3.07
CA TRP A 280 7.48 -15.77 -2.61
C TRP A 280 7.23 -15.66 -1.11
N GLN A 281 8.16 -15.01 -0.39
CA GLN A 281 8.02 -14.72 1.05
C GLN A 281 7.38 -13.35 1.27
N THR A 282 7.65 -12.39 0.37
CA THR A 282 7.09 -11.03 0.39
C THR A 282 6.59 -10.61 -1.00
N LEU A 283 5.72 -9.59 -1.05
CA LEU A 283 5.32 -8.91 -2.28
C LEU A 283 6.53 -8.37 -3.07
N SER A 284 7.55 -7.89 -2.37
CA SER A 284 8.78 -7.37 -2.98
C SER A 284 9.55 -8.46 -3.73
N ASP A 285 9.63 -9.67 -3.17
CA ASP A 285 10.25 -10.83 -3.82
C ASP A 285 9.50 -11.22 -5.08
N LEU A 286 8.17 -11.25 -5.00
CA LEU A 286 7.29 -11.54 -6.13
C LEU A 286 7.48 -10.51 -7.26
N VAL A 287 7.37 -9.23 -6.96
CA VAL A 287 7.50 -8.14 -7.94
C VAL A 287 8.89 -8.16 -8.58
N ARG A 288 9.95 -8.33 -7.79
CA ARG A 288 11.33 -8.41 -8.30
C ARG A 288 11.48 -9.55 -9.31
N LEU A 289 10.96 -10.73 -9.00
CA LEU A 289 11.02 -11.86 -9.92
C LEU A 289 10.19 -11.62 -11.18
N CYS A 290 8.97 -11.10 -11.06
CA CYS A 290 8.12 -10.82 -12.23
C CYS A 290 8.78 -9.80 -13.17
N ARG A 291 9.43 -8.76 -12.63
CA ARG A 291 10.22 -7.80 -13.42
C ARG A 291 11.42 -8.46 -14.10
N LEU A 292 12.15 -9.33 -13.41
CA LEU A 292 13.27 -10.07 -14.00
C LEU A 292 12.81 -11.00 -15.13
N LEU A 293 11.68 -11.68 -14.94
CA LEU A 293 11.06 -12.53 -15.95
C LEU A 293 10.70 -11.73 -17.21
N PHE A 294 9.98 -10.61 -17.05
CA PHE A 294 9.63 -9.75 -18.18
C PHE A 294 10.84 -9.06 -18.81
N GLY A 295 11.87 -8.70 -18.03
CA GLY A 295 13.17 -8.21 -18.50
C GLY A 295 13.86 -9.19 -19.42
N THR A 296 13.96 -10.43 -18.96
CA THR A 296 14.59 -11.51 -19.72
C THR A 296 13.81 -11.79 -21.01
N LEU A 297 12.47 -11.81 -20.93
CA LEU A 297 11.59 -11.99 -22.09
C LEU A 297 11.74 -10.86 -23.10
N LEU A 298 11.65 -9.61 -22.66
CA LEU A 298 11.80 -8.44 -23.51
C LEU A 298 13.15 -8.45 -24.23
N ALA A 299 14.25 -8.67 -23.51
CA ALA A 299 15.59 -8.71 -24.09
C ALA A 299 15.73 -9.85 -25.11
N THR A 300 15.27 -11.06 -24.75
CA THR A 300 15.36 -12.23 -25.63
C THR A 300 14.53 -12.06 -26.90
N LEU A 301 13.27 -11.63 -26.76
CA LEU A 301 12.39 -11.41 -27.91
C LEU A 301 12.90 -10.26 -28.77
N SER A 302 13.37 -9.17 -28.16
CA SER A 302 13.90 -8.01 -28.91
C SER A 302 15.13 -8.37 -29.72
N TYR A 303 15.99 -9.24 -29.18
CA TYR A 303 17.15 -9.77 -29.91
C TYR A 303 16.72 -10.62 -31.12
N LEU A 304 15.66 -11.42 -30.98
CA LEU A 304 15.19 -12.34 -32.03
C LEU A 304 14.32 -11.68 -33.10
N LEU A 305 13.47 -10.73 -32.70
CA LEU A 305 12.36 -10.20 -33.51
C LEU A 305 12.47 -8.69 -33.77
N GLY A 306 13.43 -8.02 -33.15
CA GLY A 306 13.62 -6.57 -33.22
C GLY A 306 12.89 -5.81 -32.11
N ALA A 307 13.60 -4.88 -31.46
CA ALA A 307 13.10 -4.15 -30.28
C ALA A 307 11.83 -3.32 -30.55
N SER A 308 11.75 -2.65 -31.70
CA SER A 308 10.58 -1.82 -32.05
C SER A 308 9.32 -2.67 -32.21
N PHE A 309 9.43 -3.82 -32.87
CA PHE A 309 8.31 -4.74 -33.05
C PHE A 309 7.84 -5.29 -31.71
N VAL A 310 8.78 -5.78 -30.90
CA VAL A 310 8.46 -6.41 -29.60
C VAL A 310 7.83 -5.42 -28.65
N THR A 311 8.36 -4.20 -28.55
CA THR A 311 7.79 -3.17 -27.67
C THR A 311 6.35 -2.85 -28.05
N HIS A 312 6.08 -2.64 -29.34
CA HIS A 312 4.73 -2.34 -29.83
C HIS A 312 3.77 -3.52 -29.62
N TRP A 313 4.27 -4.75 -29.81
CA TRP A 313 3.50 -5.98 -29.61
C TRP A 313 3.12 -6.19 -28.13
N LEU A 314 4.08 -6.08 -27.22
CA LEU A 314 3.83 -6.22 -25.78
C LEU A 314 2.89 -5.12 -25.26
N GLU A 315 3.00 -3.91 -25.80
CA GLU A 315 2.10 -2.81 -25.48
C GLU A 315 0.66 -3.09 -25.94
N GLY A 316 0.46 -3.61 -27.15
CA GLY A 316 -0.86 -4.05 -27.62
C GLY A 316 -1.47 -5.12 -26.71
N LEU A 317 -0.71 -6.15 -26.34
CA LEU A 317 -1.17 -7.19 -25.42
C LEU A 317 -1.53 -6.66 -24.04
N ARG A 318 -0.78 -5.65 -23.54
CA ARG A 318 -1.04 -5.00 -22.26
C ARG A 318 -2.35 -4.23 -22.27
N GLN A 319 -2.62 -3.47 -23.34
CA GLN A 319 -3.84 -2.66 -23.48
C GLN A 319 -5.12 -3.52 -23.47
N GLU A 320 -5.02 -4.79 -23.88
CA GLU A 320 -6.13 -5.74 -23.83
C GLU A 320 -6.33 -6.42 -22.46
N LEU A 321 -5.45 -6.18 -21.48
CA LEU A 321 -5.62 -6.74 -20.13
C LEU A 321 -6.85 -6.11 -19.45
N PRO A 322 -7.55 -6.87 -18.59
CA PRO A 322 -8.51 -6.29 -17.66
C PRO A 322 -7.86 -5.16 -16.85
N GLU A 323 -8.56 -4.04 -16.72
CA GLU A 323 -8.07 -2.82 -16.05
C GLU A 323 -7.41 -3.11 -14.69
N PRO A 324 -7.97 -3.95 -13.79
CA PRO A 324 -7.33 -4.21 -12.50
C PRO A 324 -5.94 -4.85 -12.60
N LEU A 325 -5.71 -5.70 -13.60
CA LEU A 325 -4.41 -6.36 -13.82
C LEU A 325 -3.41 -5.40 -14.46
N ASN A 326 -3.88 -4.57 -15.39
CA ASN A 326 -3.05 -3.56 -16.03
C ASN A 326 -2.58 -2.50 -15.01
N THR A 327 -3.50 -2.04 -14.16
CA THR A 327 -3.24 -1.05 -13.10
C THR A 327 -2.23 -1.57 -12.09
N VAL A 328 -2.37 -2.81 -11.62
CA VAL A 328 -1.38 -3.43 -10.72
C VAL A 328 -0.02 -3.60 -11.39
N GLY A 329 0.02 -4.04 -12.66
CA GLY A 329 1.29 -4.15 -13.36
C GLY A 329 1.98 -2.81 -13.63
N THR A 330 1.22 -1.74 -13.83
CA THR A 330 1.75 -0.36 -13.98
C THR A 330 2.30 0.13 -12.64
N ARG A 331 1.51 -0.01 -11.57
CA ARG A 331 1.89 0.35 -10.20
C ARG A 331 3.21 -0.28 -9.76
N TYR A 332 3.40 -1.56 -10.07
CA TYR A 332 4.64 -2.29 -9.74
C TYR A 332 5.63 -2.34 -10.88
N GLY A 333 5.51 -1.53 -11.94
CA GLY A 333 6.48 -1.47 -13.03
C GLY A 333 6.81 -2.84 -13.64
N LEU A 334 5.81 -3.71 -13.80
CA LEU A 334 5.94 -4.98 -14.50
C LEU A 334 6.09 -4.77 -16.02
N TRP A 335 5.49 -3.70 -16.54
CA TRP A 335 5.50 -3.30 -17.95
C TRP A 335 6.77 -2.52 -18.30
N ILE A 336 7.92 -3.16 -18.13
CA ILE A 336 9.26 -2.57 -18.24
C ILE A 336 9.60 -1.99 -19.64
N TRP A 337 8.75 -2.23 -20.64
CA TRP A 337 8.88 -1.73 -22.01
C TRP A 337 8.10 -0.42 -22.23
N GLN A 338 7.47 0.14 -21.19
CA GLN A 338 7.03 1.52 -21.24
C GLN A 338 8.26 2.43 -21.28
N THR A 339 8.29 3.36 -22.22
CA THR A 339 9.05 4.59 -22.04
C THR A 339 8.56 5.21 -20.73
N PRO A 340 9.42 5.56 -19.77
CA PRO A 340 8.96 6.42 -18.68
C PRO A 340 8.27 7.63 -19.32
N PRO A 341 7.14 8.12 -18.78
CA PRO A 341 6.54 9.34 -19.31
C PRO A 341 7.64 10.40 -19.40
N ASP A 342 7.67 11.16 -20.50
CA ASP A 342 8.69 12.17 -20.85
C ASP A 342 9.01 13.20 -19.74
N THR A 343 8.28 13.14 -18.63
CA THR A 343 8.41 13.95 -17.42
C THR A 343 9.38 13.39 -16.36
N TRP A 344 9.88 12.15 -16.47
CA TRP A 344 10.77 11.57 -15.46
C TRP A 344 12.24 12.01 -15.63
N GLU A 345 12.80 11.97 -16.84
CA GLU A 345 14.21 12.36 -17.07
C GLU A 345 14.44 13.88 -16.98
N ALA A 346 13.40 14.68 -17.21
CA ALA A 346 13.41 16.11 -16.94
C ALA A 346 13.36 16.46 -15.44
N ALA A 347 12.94 15.53 -14.57
CA ALA A 347 12.82 15.75 -13.13
C ALA A 347 14.03 15.25 -12.32
N VAL A 348 14.96 14.52 -12.95
CA VAL A 348 16.10 13.85 -12.29
C VAL A 348 17.45 14.40 -12.77
N SER A 349 17.45 15.42 -13.63
CA SER A 349 18.69 16.06 -14.11
C SER A 349 19.23 17.20 -13.25
N ASP A 350 18.53 17.67 -12.21
CA ASP A 350 19.13 18.57 -11.22
C ASP A 350 19.64 17.79 -10.00
N HIS A 351 20.73 17.08 -10.26
CA HIS A 351 21.62 16.54 -9.25
C HIS A 351 22.52 17.68 -8.75
N ASP A 352 22.02 18.50 -7.83
CA ASP A 352 22.86 19.31 -6.94
C ASP A 352 22.42 19.10 -5.49
N LEU A 353 23.07 18.13 -4.86
CA LEU A 353 23.08 17.92 -3.42
C LEU A 353 24.11 18.87 -2.79
N ILE A 354 23.63 19.67 -1.83
CA ILE A 354 24.35 20.03 -0.58
C ILE A 354 25.56 20.98 -0.74
N VAL A 355 25.66 21.92 0.22
CA VAL A 355 26.74 22.89 0.51
C VAL A 355 26.59 24.29 -0.10
N SER A 356 26.09 25.26 0.68
CA SER A 356 26.89 26.42 1.13
C SER A 356 26.09 27.37 2.02
N ASP A 357 26.82 27.99 2.93
CA ASP A 357 26.43 28.93 3.98
C ASP A 357 25.53 30.10 3.53
N ARG A 358 24.57 30.46 4.41
CA ARG A 358 24.48 31.79 5.05
C ARG A 358 23.35 31.86 6.08
#